data_AF-A0A418AHJ7-F1
#
_entry.id   AF-A0A418AHJ7-F1
#
_cell.length_a   1.000
_cell.length_b   1.000
_cell.length_c   1.000
_cell.angle_alpha   90.00
_cell.angle_beta   90.00
_cell.angle_gamma   90.00
#
_symmetry.space_group_name_H-M   'P 1'
#
loop_
_entity.id
_entity.type
_entity.pdbx_description
1 polymer ?
#
loop_
_entity_poly.entity_id
_entity_poly.type
_entity_poly.pdbx_seq_one_letter_code
_entity_poly.pdbx_strand_id
1 'polypeptide(L)'
;MLHTRLVVPCAVPHSHAFSTTSQREKELEAENANLKAELEKLKAQAKKKGFLAMVQENGLPFVVWWVTLYGSCGVGIYYALEAGYIGGGDAIHMIQSLGLDQYVDTEKLNPTYGNIAIAVLLNEILETVRLPLCIATTPMIKRAYLNATGKSSVPSA
;
A
#
# COMPACT_ATOMS: atom_id res chain seq x y z
N MET A 1 27.65 19.27 86.60
CA MET A 1 27.69 19.57 85.16
C MET A 1 26.70 18.66 84.44
N LEU A 2 25.48 19.13 84.20
CA LEU A 2 24.45 18.40 83.44
C LEU A 2 24.59 18.76 81.96
N HIS A 3 25.01 17.80 81.13
CA HIS A 3 25.05 17.97 79.68
C HIS A 3 23.68 17.63 79.09
N THR A 4 22.88 18.65 78.78
CA THR A 4 21.63 18.47 78.03
C THR A 4 21.97 18.21 76.56
N ARG A 5 21.78 16.97 76.09
CA ARG A 5 21.84 16.66 74.65
C ARG A 5 20.51 17.00 74.00
N LEU A 6 20.51 18.01 73.13
CA LEU A 6 19.40 18.25 72.19
C LEU A 6 19.47 17.21 71.08
N VAL A 7 18.53 16.26 71.07
CA VAL A 7 18.29 15.39 69.92
C VAL A 7 17.40 16.14 68.96
N VAL A 8 17.96 16.59 67.83
CA VAL A 8 17.16 17.12 66.72
C VAL A 8 16.61 15.93 65.93
N PRO A 9 15.30 15.73 65.82
CA PRO A 9 14.75 14.76 64.90
C PRO A 9 14.95 15.30 63.49
N CYS A 10 16.00 14.84 62.81
CA CYS A 10 16.18 15.11 61.39
C CYS A 10 15.17 14.24 60.63
N ALA A 11 13.92 14.69 60.55
CA ALA A 11 12.93 14.11 59.67
C ALA A 11 13.24 14.62 58.25
N VAL A 12 14.08 13.89 57.52
CA VAL A 12 14.29 14.11 56.09
C VAL A 12 13.11 13.45 55.36
N PRO A 13 12.22 14.19 54.67
CA PRO A 13 11.08 13.61 53.96
C PRO A 13 11.52 13.16 52.57
N HIS A 14 12.40 12.16 52.48
CA HIS A 14 12.87 11.66 51.18
C HIS A 14 12.87 10.13 51.14
N SER A 15 11.68 9.54 51.03
CA SER A 15 11.53 8.11 50.69
C SER A 15 10.43 7.85 49.66
N HIS A 16 9.45 8.74 49.50
CA HIS A 16 8.33 8.55 48.57
C HIS A 16 8.58 9.11 47.15
N ALA A 17 9.51 10.05 46.98
CA ALA A 17 9.81 10.64 45.66
C ALA A 17 10.68 9.74 44.77
N PHE A 18 11.56 8.92 45.37
CA PHE A 18 12.47 8.05 44.62
C PHE A 18 11.78 6.75 44.15
N SER A 19 10.91 6.18 44.99
CA SER A 19 10.13 4.98 44.63
C SER A 19 9.09 5.26 43.55
N THR A 20 8.43 6.43 43.58
CA THR A 20 7.50 6.87 42.53
C THR A 20 8.19 7.16 41.21
N THR A 21 9.45 7.61 41.22
CA THR A 21 10.23 7.82 39.99
C THR A 21 10.63 6.49 39.37
N SER A 22 11.15 5.54 40.17
CA SER A 22 11.52 4.20 39.69
C SER A 22 10.31 3.38 39.19
N GLN A 23 9.13 3.56 39.80
CA GLN A 23 7.90 2.94 39.31
C GLN A 23 7.43 3.56 38.00
N ARG A 24 7.47 4.89 37.86
CA ARG A 24 7.13 5.56 36.60
C ARG A 24 8.07 5.18 35.47
N GLU A 25 9.38 5.04 35.72
CA GLU A 25 10.35 4.60 34.71
C GLU A 25 10.00 3.20 34.17
N LYS A 26 9.62 2.27 35.05
CA LYS A 26 9.20 0.92 34.64
C LYS A 26 7.88 0.92 33.84
N GLU A 27 6.92 1.76 34.23
CA GLU A 27 5.66 1.93 33.49
C GLU A 27 5.90 2.57 32.11
N LEU A 28 6.77 3.58 32.03
CA LEU A 28 7.20 4.22 30.79
C LEU A 28 7.97 3.27 29.88
N GLU A 29 8.81 2.40 30.43
CA GLU A 29 9.51 1.36 29.65
C GLU A 29 8.53 0.30 29.12
N ALA A 30 7.55 -0.10 29.93
CA ALA A 30 6.50 -1.02 29.51
C ALA A 30 5.61 -0.40 28.43
N GLU A 31 5.25 0.88 28.56
CA GLU A 31 4.49 1.62 27.56
C GLU A 31 5.29 1.80 26.26
N ASN A 32 6.57 2.16 26.34
CA ASN A 32 7.45 2.26 25.17
C ASN A 32 7.65 0.90 24.48
N ALA A 33 7.71 -0.19 25.23
CA ALA A 33 7.79 -1.54 24.68
C ALA A 33 6.49 -1.93 23.97
N ASN A 34 5.33 -1.59 24.55
CA ASN A 34 4.03 -1.86 23.95
C ASN A 34 3.80 -1.03 22.68
N LEU A 35 4.11 0.28 22.73
CA LEU A 35 4.03 1.18 21.57
C LEU A 35 4.97 0.74 20.44
N LYS A 36 6.19 0.28 20.74
CA LYS A 36 7.08 -0.30 19.72
C LYS A 36 6.50 -1.56 19.10
N ALA A 37 5.90 -2.44 19.90
CA ALA A 37 5.24 -3.66 19.40
C ALA A 37 4.02 -3.34 18.52
N GLU A 38 3.23 -2.33 18.88
CA GLU A 38 2.11 -1.85 18.06
C GLU A 38 2.60 -1.20 16.75
N LEU A 39 3.67 -0.39 16.81
CA LEU A 39 4.27 0.20 15.61
C LEU A 39 4.85 -0.85 14.67
N GLU A 40 5.49 -1.89 15.18
CA GLU A 40 5.97 -3.04 14.40
C GLU A 40 4.81 -3.77 13.72
N LYS A 41 3.71 -4.02 14.46
CA LYS A 41 2.49 -4.64 13.90
C LYS A 41 1.83 -3.76 12.84
N LEU A 42 1.70 -2.47 13.09
CA LEU A 42 1.14 -1.50 12.14
C LEU A 42 2.03 -1.36 10.89
N LYS A 43 3.36 -1.34 11.05
CA LYS A 43 4.30 -1.37 9.92
C LYS A 43 4.23 -2.68 9.14
N ALA A 44 4.05 -3.82 9.81
CA ALA A 44 3.87 -5.11 9.16
C ALA A 44 2.54 -5.18 8.41
N GLN A 45 1.46 -4.62 8.95
CA GLN A 45 0.17 -4.49 8.26
C GLN A 45 0.24 -3.49 7.10
N ALA A 46 0.97 -2.38 7.26
CA ALA A 46 1.20 -1.43 6.19
C ALA A 46 2.06 -2.01 5.06
N LYS A 47 3.05 -2.86 5.37
CA LYS A 47 3.85 -3.59 4.38
C LYS A 47 3.04 -4.66 3.63
N LYS A 48 1.95 -5.17 4.23
CA LYS A 48 1.05 -6.11 3.56
C LYS A 48 0.16 -5.47 2.49
N LYS A 49 0.17 -4.14 2.29
CA LYS A 49 -0.63 -3.42 1.28
C LYS A 49 -0.19 -3.66 -0.18
N GLY A 50 0.06 -4.91 -0.56
CA GLY A 50 0.33 -5.32 -1.94
C GLY A 50 -0.94 -5.80 -2.65
N PHE A 51 -0.81 -6.09 -3.95
CA PHE A 51 -1.88 -6.68 -4.77
C PHE A 51 -2.55 -7.89 -4.11
N LEU A 52 -1.76 -8.77 -3.49
CA LEU A 52 -2.28 -9.96 -2.78
C LEU A 52 -3.23 -9.63 -1.63
N ALA A 53 -2.96 -8.58 -0.84
CA ALA A 53 -3.86 -8.19 0.24
C ALA A 53 -5.16 -7.59 -0.31
N MET A 54 -5.08 -6.86 -1.42
CA MET A 54 -6.28 -6.31 -2.08
C MET A 54 -7.18 -7.41 -2.63
N VAL A 55 -6.59 -8.48 -3.18
CA VAL A 55 -7.32 -9.69 -3.59
C VAL A 55 -7.96 -10.37 -2.36
N GLN A 56 -7.25 -10.45 -1.23
CA GLN A 56 -7.80 -11.02 0.01
C GLN A 56 -8.97 -10.19 0.57
N GLU A 57 -8.87 -8.86 0.54
CA GLU A 57 -9.90 -7.95 1.09
C GLU A 57 -11.15 -7.86 0.21
N ASN A 58 -10.96 -7.79 -1.12
CA ASN A 58 -12.06 -7.56 -2.06
C ASN A 58 -12.56 -8.84 -2.74
N GLY A 59 -11.76 -9.90 -2.74
CA GLY A 59 -12.11 -11.21 -3.27
C GLY A 59 -12.24 -11.24 -4.79
N LEU A 60 -13.01 -12.21 -5.27
CA LEU A 60 -13.24 -12.47 -6.70
C LEU A 60 -13.68 -11.24 -7.53
N PRO A 61 -14.59 -10.34 -7.08
CA PRO A 61 -15.01 -9.21 -7.91
C PRO A 61 -13.87 -8.24 -8.24
N PHE A 62 -12.88 -8.10 -7.35
CA PHE A 62 -11.68 -7.31 -7.64
C PHE A 62 -10.83 -7.93 -8.73
N VAL A 63 -10.60 -9.25 -8.67
CA VAL A 63 -9.78 -9.96 -9.66
C VAL A 63 -10.42 -9.88 -11.04
N VAL A 64 -11.74 -10.14 -11.13
CA VAL A 64 -12.48 -10.05 -12.40
C VAL A 64 -12.38 -8.64 -12.99
N TRP A 65 -12.54 -7.61 -12.16
CA TRP A 65 -12.42 -6.24 -12.61
C TRP A 65 -11.00 -5.87 -13.05
N TRP A 66 -10.00 -6.25 -12.28
CA TRP A 66 -8.60 -5.99 -12.59
C TRP A 66 -8.21 -6.66 -13.92
N VAL A 67 -8.57 -7.94 -14.14
CA VAL A 67 -8.33 -8.64 -15.42
C VAL A 67 -9.07 -7.95 -16.57
N THR A 68 -10.29 -7.47 -16.34
CA THR A 68 -11.08 -6.78 -17.37
C THR A 68 -10.42 -5.45 -17.78
N LEU A 69 -9.97 -4.66 -16.81
CA LEU A 69 -9.22 -3.43 -17.05
C LEU A 69 -7.88 -3.72 -17.75
N TYR A 70 -7.15 -4.73 -17.29
CA TYR A 70 -5.87 -5.13 -17.88
C TYR A 70 -6.03 -5.55 -19.34
N GLY A 71 -7.00 -6.42 -19.62
CA GLY A 71 -7.30 -6.90 -20.97
C GLY A 71 -7.81 -5.81 -21.90
N SER A 72 -8.72 -4.96 -21.43
CA SER A 72 -9.24 -3.84 -22.23
C SER A 72 -8.17 -2.81 -22.58
N CYS A 73 -7.27 -2.48 -21.65
CA CYS A 73 -6.11 -1.64 -21.94
C CYS A 73 -5.18 -2.30 -22.96
N GLY A 74 -4.79 -3.56 -22.75
CA GLY A 74 -3.87 -4.26 -23.64
C GLY A 74 -4.39 -4.40 -25.07
N VAL A 75 -5.66 -4.78 -25.22
CA VAL A 75 -6.33 -4.86 -26.53
C VAL A 75 -6.46 -3.48 -27.16
N GLY A 76 -6.82 -2.45 -26.38
CA GLY A 76 -6.94 -1.08 -26.87
C GLY A 76 -5.61 -0.52 -27.40
N ILE A 77 -4.50 -0.76 -26.69
CA ILE A 77 -3.16 -0.35 -27.12
C ILE A 77 -2.75 -1.12 -28.38
N TYR A 78 -2.94 -2.43 -28.39
CA TYR A 78 -2.62 -3.26 -29.55
C TYR A 78 -3.37 -2.78 -30.81
N TYR A 79 -4.67 -2.53 -30.68
CA TYR A 79 -5.48 -1.99 -31.77
C TYR A 79 -5.04 -0.59 -32.18
N ALA A 80 -4.66 0.27 -31.25
CA ALA A 80 -4.14 1.61 -31.55
C ALA A 80 -2.81 1.55 -32.33
N LEU A 81 -1.94 0.59 -32.02
CA LEU A 81 -0.70 0.34 -32.76
C LEU A 81 -0.99 -0.26 -34.15
N GLU A 82 -1.93 -1.20 -34.25
CA GLU A 82 -2.30 -1.84 -35.53
C GLU A 82 -3.01 -0.87 -36.49
N ALA A 83 -3.88 -0.02 -35.97
CA ALA A 83 -4.56 1.02 -36.73
C ALA A 83 -3.66 2.22 -37.08
N GLY A 84 -2.41 2.24 -36.60
CA GLY A 84 -1.44 3.30 -36.86
C GLY A 84 -1.74 4.62 -36.15
N TYR A 85 -2.61 4.62 -35.13
CA TYR A 85 -2.85 5.79 -34.28
C TYR A 85 -1.65 6.13 -33.39
N ILE A 86 -0.85 5.11 -33.04
CA ILE A 86 0.40 5.26 -32.29
C ILE A 86 1.48 4.57 -33.11
N GLY A 87 2.50 5.31 -33.55
CA GLY A 87 3.67 4.71 -34.20
C GLY A 87 4.53 3.98 -33.16
N GLY A 88 5.17 2.88 -33.56
CA GLY A 88 6.16 2.20 -32.70
C GLY A 88 7.27 3.15 -32.23
N GLY A 89 7.64 4.15 -33.05
CA GLY A 89 8.55 5.24 -32.69
C GLY A 89 7.99 6.18 -31.61
N ASP A 90 6.70 6.53 -31.67
CA ASP A 90 6.06 7.37 -30.65
C ASP A 90 6.01 6.68 -29.29
N ALA A 91 5.77 5.37 -29.29
CA ALA A 91 5.80 4.55 -28.09
C ALA A 91 7.21 4.50 -27.46
N ILE A 92 8.26 4.33 -28.28
CA ILE A 92 9.66 4.37 -27.83
C ILE A 92 10.01 5.75 -27.27
N HIS A 93 9.58 6.83 -27.93
CA HIS A 93 9.77 8.18 -27.42
C HIS A 93 9.05 8.40 -26.08
N MET A 94 7.86 7.84 -25.89
CA MET A 94 7.16 7.90 -24.60
C MET A 94 7.94 7.17 -23.50
N ILE A 95 8.47 5.98 -23.79
CA ILE A 95 9.29 5.19 -22.85
C ILE A 95 10.54 5.98 -22.45
N GLN A 96 11.24 6.59 -23.42
CA GLN A 96 12.41 7.44 -23.16
C GLN A 96 12.03 8.69 -22.36
N SER A 97 10.90 9.34 -22.66
CA SER A 97 10.44 10.53 -21.93
C SER A 97 10.10 10.26 -20.47
N LEU A 98 9.66 9.04 -20.17
CA LEU A 98 9.40 8.58 -18.81
C LEU A 98 10.66 8.09 -18.09
N GLY A 99 11.81 8.06 -18.77
CA GLY A 99 13.08 7.55 -18.26
C GLY A 99 13.09 6.04 -18.03
N LEU A 100 12.25 5.28 -18.76
CA LEU A 100 12.21 3.82 -18.67
C LEU A 100 13.22 3.12 -19.59
N ASP A 101 13.95 3.88 -20.40
CA ASP A 101 15.05 3.43 -21.26
C ASP A 101 16.19 2.75 -20.47
N GLN A 102 16.39 3.14 -19.21
CA GLN A 102 17.34 2.48 -18.30
C GLN A 102 16.92 1.06 -17.89
N TYR A 103 15.64 0.71 -18.02
CA TYR A 103 15.09 -0.60 -17.64
C TYR A 103 14.70 -1.47 -18.85
N VAL A 104 14.56 -0.86 -20.03
CA VAL A 104 14.11 -1.53 -21.25
C VAL A 104 15.08 -1.24 -22.38
N ASP A 105 15.63 -2.29 -22.97
CA ASP A 105 16.47 -2.20 -24.15
C ASP A 105 15.62 -1.87 -25.40
N THR A 106 15.43 -0.57 -25.65
CA THR A 106 14.61 -0.06 -26.75
C THR A 106 15.16 -0.40 -28.12
N GLU A 107 16.46 -0.70 -28.26
CA GLU A 107 17.09 -1.08 -29.53
C GLU A 107 16.74 -2.53 -29.94
N LYS A 108 16.41 -3.38 -28.96
CA LYS A 108 15.96 -4.76 -29.21
C LYS A 108 14.47 -4.88 -29.55
N LEU A 109 13.69 -3.81 -29.43
CA LEU A 109 12.28 -3.79 -29.85
C LEU A 109 12.21 -3.76 -31.39
N ASN A 110 12.49 -4.90 -32.02
CA ASN A 110 12.50 -5.08 -33.46
C ASN A 110 11.06 -4.98 -34.03
N PRO A 111 10.81 -4.19 -35.10
CA PRO A 111 9.47 -3.84 -35.59
C PRO A 111 8.59 -5.03 -36.03
N THR A 112 9.16 -6.19 -36.36
CA THR A 112 8.39 -7.36 -36.85
C THR A 112 7.56 -8.07 -35.77
N TYR A 113 8.01 -8.02 -34.51
CA TYR A 113 7.23 -8.42 -33.31
C TYR A 113 6.96 -7.23 -32.37
N GLY A 114 7.28 -6.02 -32.87
CA GLY A 114 7.32 -4.78 -32.09
C GLY A 114 5.97 -4.40 -31.54
N ASN A 115 4.89 -4.54 -32.30
CA ASN A 115 3.57 -4.06 -31.86
C ASN A 115 3.04 -4.80 -30.63
N ILE A 116 3.23 -6.11 -30.53
CA ILE A 116 2.80 -6.87 -29.35
C ILE A 116 3.72 -6.56 -28.16
N ALA A 117 5.04 -6.56 -28.36
CA ALA A 117 5.99 -6.26 -27.28
C ALA A 117 5.82 -4.84 -26.72
N ILE A 118 5.63 -3.86 -27.61
CA ILE A 118 5.32 -2.47 -27.26
C ILE A 118 3.96 -2.42 -26.58
N ALA A 119 2.93 -3.11 -27.08
CA ALA A 119 1.62 -3.14 -26.43
C ALA A 119 1.71 -3.66 -25.00
N VAL A 120 2.41 -4.77 -24.76
CA VAL A 120 2.61 -5.32 -23.41
C VAL A 120 3.36 -4.32 -22.52
N LEU A 121 4.45 -3.73 -23.02
CA LEU A 121 5.23 -2.77 -22.25
C LEU A 121 4.41 -1.53 -21.87
N LEU A 122 3.68 -0.94 -22.82
CA LEU A 122 2.79 0.17 -22.55
C LEU A 122 1.67 -0.22 -21.58
N ASN A 123 1.19 -1.46 -21.66
CA ASN A 123 0.18 -2.00 -20.75
C ASN A 123 0.71 -2.14 -19.32
N GLU A 124 2.00 -2.46 -19.14
CA GLU A 124 2.66 -2.48 -17.82
C GLU A 124 2.92 -1.07 -17.27
N ILE A 125 3.31 -0.11 -18.13
CA ILE A 125 3.45 1.30 -17.71
C ILE A 125 2.10 1.83 -17.18
N LEU A 126 1.03 1.52 -17.90
CA LEU A 126 -0.34 1.85 -17.51
C LEU A 126 -0.78 1.18 -16.20
N GLU A 127 -0.12 0.12 -15.73
CA GLU A 127 -0.45 -0.52 -14.43
C GLU A 127 -0.32 0.49 -13.28
N THR A 128 0.64 1.42 -13.35
CA THR A 128 0.84 2.48 -12.35
C THR A 128 -0.40 3.35 -12.15
N VAL A 129 -1.19 3.56 -13.21
CA VAL A 129 -2.43 4.33 -13.18
C VAL A 129 -3.64 3.41 -12.99
N ARG A 130 -3.63 2.23 -13.63
CA ARG A 130 -4.71 1.25 -13.63
C ARG A 130 -4.96 0.67 -12.25
N LEU A 131 -3.92 0.37 -11.48
CA LEU A 131 -4.08 -0.25 -10.17
C LEU A 131 -4.78 0.69 -9.17
N PRO A 132 -4.39 1.98 -9.02
CA PRO A 132 -5.16 2.97 -8.26
C PRO A 132 -6.61 3.14 -8.74
N LEU A 133 -6.82 3.20 -10.07
CA LEU A 133 -8.16 3.29 -10.65
C LEU A 133 -9.01 2.07 -10.28
N CYS A 134 -8.44 0.87 -10.40
CA CYS A 134 -9.10 -0.38 -10.06
C CYS A 134 -9.52 -0.38 -8.60
N ILE A 135 -8.63 0.03 -7.68
CA ILE A 135 -8.93 0.14 -6.25
C ILE A 135 -10.09 1.12 -6.01
N ALA A 136 -10.03 2.31 -6.60
CA ALA A 136 -11.06 3.33 -6.43
C ALA A 136 -12.44 2.87 -6.94
N THR A 137 -12.47 2.06 -8.00
CA THR A 137 -13.71 1.59 -8.65
C THR A 137 -14.21 0.24 -8.11
N THR A 138 -13.38 -0.49 -7.36
CA THR A 138 -13.72 -1.81 -6.79
C THR A 138 -14.99 -1.82 -5.94
N PRO A 139 -15.29 -0.82 -5.08
CA PRO A 139 -16.53 -0.80 -4.31
C PRO A 139 -17.79 -0.80 -5.19
N MET A 140 -17.75 -0.11 -6.33
CA MET A 140 -18.86 -0.07 -7.29
C MET A 140 -19.06 -1.43 -7.95
N ILE A 141 -17.97 -2.07 -8.36
CA ILE A 141 -18.02 -3.40 -9.00
C ILE A 141 -18.47 -4.46 -8.00
N LYS A 142 -18.01 -4.39 -6.74
CA LYS A 142 -18.47 -5.29 -5.68
C LYS A 142 -19.99 -5.20 -5.50
N ARG A 143 -20.57 -4.00 -5.51
CA ARG A 143 -22.04 -3.80 -5.47
C ARG A 143 -22.72 -4.43 -6.69
N ALA A 144 -22.23 -4.15 -7.89
CA ALA A 144 -22.77 -4.72 -9.12
C ALA A 144 -22.72 -6.26 -9.13
N TYR A 145 -21.62 -6.84 -8.65
CA TYR A 145 -21.43 -8.29 -8.54
C TYR A 145 -22.41 -8.94 -7.55
N LEU A 146 -22.63 -8.32 -6.39
CA LEU A 146 -23.60 -8.81 -5.40
C LEU A 146 -25.03 -8.76 -5.94
N ASN A 147 -25.39 -7.71 -6.68
CA ASN A 147 -26.69 -7.59 -7.34
C ASN A 147 -26.86 -8.66 -8.43
N ALA A 148 -25.85 -8.89 -9.25
CA ALA A 148 -25.88 -9.89 -10.32
C ALA A 148 -25.96 -11.33 -9.79
N THR A 149 -25.40 -11.60 -8.61
CA THR A 149 -25.41 -12.93 -7.98
C THR A 149 -26.62 -13.17 -7.08
N GLY A 150 -27.55 -12.20 -6.98
CA GLY A 150 -28.75 -12.31 -6.13
C GLY A 150 -28.47 -12.38 -4.63
N LYS A 151 -27.26 -12.02 -4.19
CA LYS A 151 -26.80 -12.05 -2.78
C LYS A 151 -26.92 -10.69 -2.09
N SER A 152 -27.87 -9.86 -2.49
CA SER A 152 -28.09 -8.55 -1.88
C SER A 152 -28.66 -8.70 -0.46
N SER A 153 -27.82 -8.52 0.56
CA SER A 153 -28.23 -8.42 1.96
C SER A 153 -28.56 -6.96 2.36
N VAL A 154 -29.40 -6.28 1.58
CA VAL A 154 -29.92 -4.96 1.96
C VAL A 154 -31.40 -5.14 2.26
N PRO A 155 -31.85 -4.97 3.52
CA PRO A 155 -33.28 -4.89 3.79
C PRO A 155 -33.80 -3.61 3.12
N SER A 156 -34.83 -3.76 2.29
CA SER A 156 -35.62 -2.64 1.81
C SER A 156 -36.10 -1.84 3.02
N ALA A 157 -35.74 -0.56 3.05
CA ALA A 157 -36.39 0.43 3.89
C ALA A 157 -37.63 0.96 3.18
#